data_AF-A0A6J7VL56-F1
#
_entry.id   AF-A0A6J7VL56-F1
#
_cell.length_a   1.000
_cell.length_b   1.000
_cell.length_c   1.000
_cell.angle_alpha   90.00
_cell.angle_beta   90.00
_cell.angle_gamma   90.00
#
_symmetry.space_group_name_H-M   'P 1'
#
loop_
_entity.id
_entity.type
_entity.pdbx_description
1 polymer ?
#
loop_
_entity_poly.entity_id
_entity_poly.type
_entity_poly.pdbx_seq_one_letter_code
_entity_poly.pdbx_strand_id
1 'polypeptide(L)' 'MPAIDRNILRIAIFEILWVAEIDLRIACDQAVELAKSLSTDESSKYINGVLGRIIKLKDSIAI' A
#
# COMPACT_ATOMS: atom_id res chain seq x y z
N MET A 1 -9.97 -1.52 -10.97
CA MET A 1 -9.54 -1.62 -9.56
C MET A 1 -10.76 -1.84 -8.69
N PRO A 2 -10.88 -3.01 -8.02
CA PRO A 2 -11.86 -3.26 -6.97
C PRO A 2 -11.94 -2.12 -5.94
N ALA A 3 -13.11 -1.89 -5.34
CA ALA A 3 -13.25 -0.87 -4.30
C ALA A 3 -12.35 -1.15 -3.08
N ILE A 4 -12.13 -2.43 -2.79
CA ILE A 4 -11.27 -2.91 -1.69
C ILE A 4 -9.80 -2.52 -1.96
N ASP A 5 -9.27 -2.80 -3.15
CA ASP A 5 -7.89 -2.43 -3.52
C ASP A 5 -7.62 -0.94 -3.33
N ARG A 6 -8.57 -0.11 -3.75
CA ARG A 6 -8.46 1.35 -3.60
C ARG A 6 -8.40 1.77 -2.13
N ASN A 7 -9.19 1.13 -1.27
CA ASN A 7 -9.21 1.46 0.16
C ASN A 7 -7.95 0.96 0.87
N ILE A 8 -7.46 -0.23 0.53
CA ILE A 8 -6.18 -0.76 1.02
C ILE A 8 -5.04 0.19 0.62
N LEU A 9 -4.97 0.59 -0.65
CA LEU A 9 -3.96 1.54 -1.12
C LEU A 9 -4.03 2.88 -0.39
N ARG A 10 -5.23 3.42 -0.13
CA ARG A 10 -5.37 4.68 0.61
C ARG A 10 -4.78 4.62 2.01
N ILE A 11 -5.05 3.52 2.73
CA ILE A 11 -4.53 3.31 4.09
C ILE A 11 -3.01 3.17 4.04
N ALA A 12 -2.50 2.26 3.20
CA ALA A 12 -1.06 2.00 3.13
C ALA A 12 -0.26 3.20 2.64
N ILE A 13 -0.77 3.94 1.65
CA ILE A 13 -0.13 5.19 1.18
C ILE A 13 -0.14 6.24 2.29
N PHE A 14 -1.22 6.34 3.07
CA PHE A 14 -1.25 7.25 4.20
C PHE A 14 -0.18 6.90 5.24
N GLU A 15 -0.07 5.63 5.60
CA GLU A 15 0.96 5.14 6.54
C GLU A 15 2.38 5.43 6.01
N ILE A 16 2.64 5.13 4.74
CA ILE A 16 3.95 5.32 4.10
C ILE A 16 4.39 6.80 4.04
N LEU A 17 3.44 7.72 3.84
CA LEU A 17 3.76 9.13 3.61
C LEU A 17 3.77 9.96 4.90
N TRP A 18 2.93 9.63 5.88
CA TRP A 18 2.70 10.52 7.03
C TRP A 18 2.83 9.86 8.40
N VAL A 19 3.05 8.55 8.51
CA VAL A 19 3.16 7.86 9.80
C VAL A 19 4.58 7.36 10.01
N ALA A 20 5.43 8.21 10.61
CA ALA A 20 6.86 7.94 10.78
C ALA A 20 7.17 6.76 11.73
N GLU A 21 6.21 6.40 12.59
CA GLU A 21 6.32 5.29 13.54
C GLU A 21 6.14 3.92 12.90
N ILE A 22 5.61 3.85 11.66
CA ILE A 22 5.37 2.60 10.94
C ILE A 22 6.52 2.35 9.95
N ASP A 23 7.11 1.17 10.06
CA ASP A 23 8.10 0.71 9.08
C ASP A 23 7.47 0.51 7.69
N LEU A 24 8.12 1.02 6.65
CA LEU A 24 7.61 1.01 5.27
C LEU A 24 7.36 -0.40 4.74
N ARG A 25 8.19 -1.36 5.14
CA ARG A 25 8.02 -2.76 4.74
C ARG A 25 6.82 -3.37 5.46
N ILE A 26 6.62 -3.06 6.74
CA ILE A 26 5.44 -3.51 7.49
C ILE A 26 4.15 -2.98 6.84
N ALA A 27 4.06 -1.68 6.53
CA ALA A 27 2.89 -1.11 5.87
C ALA A 27 2.58 -1.79 4.53
N CYS A 28 3.62 -2.09 3.73
CA CYS A 28 3.47 -2.79 2.46
C CYS A 28 3.03 -4.25 2.64
N ASP A 29 3.68 -4.99 3.53
CA ASP A 29 3.38 -6.41 3.78
C ASP A 29 1.94 -6.59 4.29
N GLN A 30 1.47 -5.73 5.21
CA GLN A 30 0.10 -5.78 5.71
C GLN A 30 -0.93 -5.42 4.63
N ALA A 31 -0.63 -4.46 3.76
CA ALA A 31 -1.50 -4.12 2.63
C ALA A 31 -1.64 -5.29 1.64
N VAL A 32 -0.55 -6.01 1.38
CA VAL A 32 -0.56 -7.21 0.50
C VAL A 32 -1.36 -8.35 1.13
N GLU A 33 -1.23 -8.60 2.43
CA GLU A 33 -2.01 -9.63 3.13
C GLU A 33 -3.52 -9.29 3.20
N LEU A 34 -3.87 -8.01 3.40
CA LEU A 34 -5.26 -7.56 3.30
C LEU A 34 -5.83 -7.77 1.90
N ALA A 35 -5.03 -7.54 0.86
CA ALA A 35 -5.46 -7.73 -0.53
C ALA A 35 -5.74 -9.21 -0.85
N LYS A 36 -4.89 -10.13 -0.35
CA LYS A 36 -5.09 -11.57 -0.49
C LYS A 36 -6.36 -12.06 0.19
N SER A 37 -6.68 -11.51 1.36
CA SER A 37 -7.81 -11.98 2.17
C SER A 37 -9.15 -11.36 1.77
N LEU A 38 -9.15 -10.14 1.22
CA LEU A 38 -10.38 -9.36 1.03
C LEU A 38 -10.72 -9.07 -0.44
N SER A 39 -9.82 -9.31 -1.39
CA SER A 39 -10.01 -8.89 -2.78
C SER A 39 -9.83 -10.05 -3.78
N THR A 40 -9.24 -9.80 -4.95
CA THR A 40 -9.04 -10.82 -6.00
C THR A 40 -7.63 -11.41 -5.97
N ASP A 41 -7.45 -12.54 -6.67
CA ASP A 41 -6.16 -13.23 -6.79
C ASP A 41 -5.03 -12.31 -7.31
N GLU A 42 -5.37 -11.34 -8.17
CA GLU A 42 -4.42 -10.40 -8.76
C GLU A 42 -4.14 -9.16 -7.88
N SER A 43 -5.00 -8.87 -6.89
CA SER A 43 -4.94 -7.64 -6.09
C SER A 43 -3.66 -7.53 -5.28
N SER A 44 -3.18 -8.64 -4.70
CA SER A 44 -1.95 -8.66 -3.89
C SER A 44 -0.71 -8.26 -4.69
N LYS A 45 -0.58 -8.78 -5.92
CA LYS A 45 0.50 -8.44 -6.85
C LYS A 45 0.39 -6.99 -7.33
N TYR A 46 -0.82 -6.55 -7.67
CA TYR A 46 -1.08 -5.17 -8.08
C TYR A 46 -0.69 -4.17 -6.99
N ILE A 47 -1.16 -4.38 -5.75
CA ILE A 47 -0.87 -3.51 -4.60
C ILE A 47 0.63 -3.48 -4.29
N ASN A 48 1.30 -4.63 -4.27
CA ASN A 48 2.75 -4.70 -4.05
C ASN A 48 3.52 -3.85 -5.08
N GLY A 49 3.12 -3.93 -6.36
CA GLY A 49 3.74 -3.13 -7.43
C GLY A 49 3.52 -1.62 -7.25
N VAL A 50 2.31 -1.20 -6.88
CA VAL A 50 1.98 0.21 -6.66
C VAL A 50 2.73 0.76 -5.44
N LEU A 51 2.67 0.09 -4.29
CA LEU A 51 3.33 0.54 -3.06
C LEU A 51 4.86 0.58 -3.22
N GLY A 52 5.45 -0.38 -3.93
CA GLY A 52 6.86 -0.34 -4.28
C GLY A 52 7.27 0.89 -5.10
N ARG A 53 6.37 1.42 -5.94
CA ARG A 53 6.60 2.69 -6.65
C ARG A 53 6.41 3.90 -5.72
N ILE A 54 5.39 3.89 -4.86
CA ILE A 54 5.13 4.97 -3.90
C ILE A 54 6.31 5.16 -2.94
N ILE A 55 6.88 4.08 -2.39
CA ILE A 55 8.03 4.15 -1.49
C ILE A 55 9.23 4.86 -2.17
N LYS A 56 9.49 4.58 -3.45
CA LYS A 56 10.56 5.24 -4.21
C LYS A 56 10.30 6.72 -4.46
N LEU A 57 9.04 7.15 -4.44
CA LEU A 57 8.63 8.53 -4.70
C LEU A 57 8.31 9.30 -3.41
N LYS A 58 8.30 8.65 -2.23
CA LYS A 58 7.73 9.20 -0.99
C LYS A 58 8.25 10.61 -0.67
N ASP A 59 9.55 10.84 -0.81
CA ASP A 59 10.19 12.11 -0.46
C ASP A 59 9.86 13.25 -1.45
N SER A 60 9.34 12.90 -2.62
CA SER A 60 8.91 13.85 -3.66
C SER A 60 7.40 14.14 -3.66
N ILE A 61 6.61 13.34 -2.95
CA ILE A 61 5.14 13.44 -2.94
C ILE A 61 4.55 13.59 -1.54
N ALA A 62 5.34 13.41 -0.49
CA ALA A 62 4.95 13.81 0.86
C ALA A 62 4.88 15.34 0.90
N ILE A 63 3.67 15.84 1.16
CA ILE A 63 3.36 17.27 1.36
C ILE A 63 3.32 17.52 2.86
#